data_AF-A0A943XL74-F1
#
_entry.id   AF-A0A943XL74-F1
#
_cell.length_a   1.000
_cell.length_b   1.000
_cell.length_c   1.000
_cell.angle_alpha   90.00
_cell.angle_beta   90.00
_cell.angle_gamma   90.00
#
_symmetry.space_group_name_H-M   'P 1'
#
loop_
_entity.id
_entity.type
_entity.pdbx_description
1 polymer ?
#
loop_
_entity_poly.entity_id
_entity_poly.type
_entity_poly.pdbx_seq_one_letter_code
_entity_poly.pdbx_strand_id
1 'polypeptide(L)'
;MNIKRSILPSGRIGIAVSGGADSVALAFLLTKGGTKKNAAKRFVILHVDHGLRRESAEEYTFVKALAKRLKIPFRGTHAKVERKKGESLEMAARRVRLAFFAKCMKTLKLDAVATGHHMDDVAETFLMKIKRMSLSGIKETSEVNGIKFVRPLLGCRDSELKEYLLKYNEEWREDASNADVSIERNKVRHEVIPFLERTLDRNLVRHLATICERLAAEK
;
A
#
# COMPACT_ATOMS: atom_id res chain seq x y z
N MET A 1 15.77 -2.98 -6.67
CA MET A 1 14.37 -2.50 -6.59
C MET A 1 13.93 -1.78 -7.86
N ASN A 2 12.92 -2.34 -8.52
CA ASN A 2 12.29 -1.79 -9.72
C ASN A 2 11.08 -0.91 -9.34
N ILE A 3 11.33 0.38 -9.14
CA ILE A 3 10.30 1.35 -8.74
C ILE A 3 9.76 2.04 -9.99
N LYS A 4 8.47 1.86 -10.29
CA LYS A 4 7.83 2.46 -11.46
C LYS A 4 7.50 3.93 -11.18
N ARG A 5 8.47 4.82 -11.31
CA ARG A 5 8.26 6.28 -11.10
C ARG A 5 7.51 6.96 -12.25
N SER A 6 7.53 6.37 -13.44
CA SER A 6 6.87 6.89 -14.65
C SER A 6 5.34 7.00 -14.54
N ILE A 7 4.70 6.20 -13.68
CA ILE A 7 3.25 6.26 -13.46
C ILE A 7 2.81 7.42 -12.55
N LEU A 8 3.75 8.10 -11.90
CA LEU A 8 3.44 9.21 -10.99
C LEU A 8 3.08 10.46 -11.79
N PRO A 9 1.92 11.11 -11.52
CA PRO A 9 1.56 12.35 -12.20
C PRO A 9 2.56 13.48 -11.88
N SER A 10 2.65 14.49 -12.74
CA SER A 10 3.57 15.62 -12.58
C SER A 10 3.18 16.58 -11.45
N GLY A 11 1.93 16.59 -10.98
CA GLY A 11 1.51 17.47 -9.89
C GLY A 11 1.64 16.84 -8.49
N ARG A 12 0.63 17.02 -7.64
CA ARG A 12 0.71 16.74 -6.20
C ARG A 12 0.14 15.37 -5.85
N ILE A 13 0.85 14.61 -5.02
CA ILE A 13 0.54 13.20 -4.74
C ILE A 13 0.34 12.99 -3.24
N GLY A 14 -0.75 12.35 -2.87
CA GLY A 14 -0.95 11.81 -1.52
C GLY A 14 -0.28 10.46 -1.36
N ILE A 15 0.50 10.25 -0.32
CA ILE A 15 1.11 8.95 0.00
C ILE A 15 0.29 8.33 1.12
N ALA A 16 -0.42 7.23 0.85
CA ALA A 16 -1.17 6.51 1.87
C ALA A 16 -0.21 5.70 2.75
N VAL A 17 -0.07 6.10 4.01
CA VAL A 17 0.84 5.46 4.97
C VAL A 17 0.05 4.86 6.12
N SER A 18 0.12 3.54 6.29
CA SER A 18 -0.50 2.83 7.43
C SER A 18 0.42 2.75 8.64
N GLY A 19 1.74 2.87 8.42
CA GLY A 19 2.77 2.62 9.43
C GLY A 19 3.51 1.29 9.21
N GLY A 20 2.95 0.40 8.38
CA GLY A 20 3.59 -0.84 7.94
C GLY A 20 4.76 -0.62 7.00
N ALA A 21 5.66 -1.61 6.93
CA ALA A 21 6.90 -1.61 6.15
C ALA A 21 6.71 -1.06 4.73
N ASP A 22 5.76 -1.60 3.95
CA ASP A 22 5.61 -1.23 2.54
C ASP A 22 5.23 0.24 2.36
N SER A 23 4.38 0.74 3.25
CA SER A 23 3.90 2.11 3.22
C SER A 23 4.96 3.11 3.68
N VAL A 24 5.80 2.71 4.65
CA VAL A 24 6.98 3.48 5.09
C VAL A 24 8.04 3.48 3.99
N ALA A 25 8.33 2.34 3.38
CA ALA A 25 9.24 2.20 2.26
C ALA A 25 8.80 3.08 1.08
N LEU A 26 7.51 3.05 0.72
CA LEU A 26 6.95 3.94 -0.30
C LEU A 26 7.23 5.41 0.03
N ALA A 27 6.87 5.85 1.24
CA ALA A 27 7.06 7.25 1.65
C ALA A 27 8.52 7.66 1.56
N PHE A 28 9.42 6.81 2.04
CA PHE A 28 10.85 7.07 2.01
C PHE A 28 11.42 7.09 0.58
N LEU A 29 11.07 6.12 -0.26
CA LEU A 29 11.57 6.01 -1.64
C LEU A 29 11.09 7.14 -2.55
N LEU A 30 9.87 7.66 -2.34
CA LEU A 30 9.32 8.76 -3.12
C LEU A 30 9.89 10.12 -2.69
N THR A 31 10.22 10.27 -1.41
CA THR A 31 10.76 11.53 -0.87
C THR A 31 12.28 11.62 -0.97
N LYS A 32 12.97 10.51 -1.22
CA LYS A 32 14.43 10.45 -1.36
C LYS A 32 14.91 10.90 -2.75
N GLY A 33 15.98 11.71 -2.76
CA GLY A 33 16.71 12.13 -3.96
C GLY A 33 16.35 13.52 -4.50
N GLY A 34 15.31 14.16 -3.96
CA GLY A 34 14.97 15.56 -4.26
C GLY A 34 15.39 16.51 -3.13
N THR A 35 15.39 17.81 -3.40
CA THR A 35 15.48 18.79 -2.31
C THR A 35 14.25 18.65 -1.40
N LYS A 36 14.43 18.84 -0.08
CA LYS A 36 13.35 18.78 0.91
C LYS A 36 12.16 19.69 0.54
N LYS A 37 12.45 20.85 -0.07
CA LYS A 37 11.43 21.80 -0.56
C LYS A 37 10.61 21.24 -1.71
N ASN A 38 11.23 20.52 -2.65
CA ASN A 38 10.52 19.89 -3.77
C ASN A 38 9.66 18.71 -3.29
N ALA A 39 10.18 17.91 -2.36
CA ALA A 39 9.43 16.82 -1.74
C ALA A 39 8.18 17.34 -1.00
N ALA A 40 8.31 18.41 -0.21
CA ALA A 40 7.19 19.00 0.55
C ALA A 40 6.10 19.62 -0.34
N LYS A 41 6.48 20.15 -1.52
CA LYS A 41 5.52 20.66 -2.52
C LYS A 41 4.81 19.52 -3.25
N ARG A 42 5.53 18.42 -3.52
CA ARG A 42 5.06 17.32 -4.35
C ARG A 42 4.27 16.27 -3.60
N PHE A 43 4.60 15.99 -2.35
CA PHE A 43 4.05 14.88 -1.58
C PHE A 43 3.35 15.34 -0.30
N VAL A 44 2.31 14.62 0.10
CA VAL A 44 1.66 14.74 1.42
C VAL A 44 1.39 13.34 1.95
N ILE A 45 1.71 13.06 3.21
CA ILE A 45 1.31 11.80 3.85
C ILE A 45 -0.16 11.86 4.24
N LEU A 46 -0.90 10.83 3.86
CA LEU A 46 -2.29 10.59 4.22
C LEU A 46 -2.36 9.37 5.13
N HIS A 47 -2.98 9.52 6.30
CA HIS A 47 -3.15 8.43 7.26
C HIS A 47 -4.58 8.41 7.82
N VAL A 48 -5.13 7.22 8.00
CA VAL A 48 -6.44 7.00 8.61
C VAL A 48 -6.27 6.05 9.78
N ASP A 49 -6.45 6.59 10.98
CA ASP A 49 -6.60 5.79 12.19
C ASP A 49 -8.06 5.38 12.30
N HIS A 50 -8.31 4.08 12.23
CA HIS A 50 -9.65 3.48 12.28
C HIS A 50 -10.15 3.24 13.72
N GLY A 51 -9.30 3.43 14.73
CA GLY A 51 -9.61 3.21 16.14
C GLY A 51 -9.95 1.75 16.48
N LEU A 52 -9.55 0.80 15.64
CA LEU A 52 -9.89 -0.62 15.78
C LEU A 52 -9.02 -1.35 16.80
N ARG A 53 -7.81 -0.83 17.04
CA ARG A 53 -6.82 -1.41 17.95
C ARG A 53 -6.28 -0.34 18.87
N ARG A 54 -5.85 -0.75 20.07
CA ARG A 54 -5.21 0.15 21.05
C ARG A 54 -3.91 0.75 20.50
N GLU A 55 -3.20 -0.01 19.66
CA GLU A 55 -1.96 0.37 18.97
C GLU A 55 -2.17 1.46 17.91
N SER A 56 -3.41 1.71 17.46
CA SER A 56 -3.65 2.63 16.34
C SER A 56 -3.30 4.09 16.68
N ALA A 57 -3.37 4.46 17.97
CA ALA A 57 -2.89 5.75 18.46
C ALA A 57 -1.36 5.89 18.35
N GLU A 58 -0.62 4.81 18.58
CA GLU A 58 0.83 4.76 18.44
C GLU A 58 1.23 4.79 16.96
N GLU A 59 0.51 4.06 16.09
CA GLU A 59 0.67 4.10 14.64
C GLU A 59 0.47 5.53 14.10
N TYR A 60 -0.60 6.22 14.53
CA TYR A 60 -0.86 7.60 14.14
C TYR A 60 0.31 8.53 14.52
N THR A 61 0.78 8.40 15.77
CA THR A 61 1.88 9.21 16.30
C THR A 61 3.18 8.92 15.54
N PHE A 62 3.46 7.65 15.26
CA PHE A 62 4.59 7.20 14.46
C PHE A 62 4.55 7.80 13.04
N VAL A 63 3.43 7.69 12.33
CA VAL A 63 3.32 8.19 10.95
C VAL A 63 3.42 9.73 10.91
N LYS A 64 2.87 10.42 11.91
CA LYS A 64 3.05 11.88 12.05
C LYS A 64 4.51 12.26 12.27
N ALA A 65 5.25 11.51 13.09
CA ALA A 65 6.68 11.69 13.30
C ALA A 65 7.50 11.40 12.03
N LEU A 66 7.15 10.34 11.30
CA LEU A 66 7.74 10.00 10.00
C LEU A 66 7.59 11.17 9.01
N ALA A 67 6.40 11.75 8.88
CA ALA A 67 6.17 12.90 8.00
C ALA A 67 7.04 14.11 8.38
N LYS A 68 7.20 14.39 9.68
CA LYS A 68 8.08 15.45 10.19
C LYS A 68 9.54 15.17 9.81
N ARG A 69 10.00 13.94 9.95
CA ARG A 69 11.38 13.51 9.62
C ARG A 69 11.66 13.60 8.13
N LEU A 70 10.72 13.17 7.30
CA LEU A 70 10.75 13.31 5.84
C LEU A 70 10.53 14.76 5.37
N LYS A 71 10.14 15.66 6.28
CA LYS A 71 9.85 17.08 6.02
C LYS A 71 8.79 17.28 4.94
N ILE A 72 7.75 16.46 4.98
CA ILE A 72 6.59 16.59 4.09
C ILE A 72 5.30 16.81 4.90
N PRO A 73 4.28 17.50 4.33
CA PRO A 73 3.00 17.69 5.00
C PRO A 73 2.36 16.37 5.42
N PHE A 74 1.65 16.41 6.56
CA PHE A 74 0.88 15.30 7.09
C PHE A 74 -0.60 15.66 7.16
N ARG A 75 -1.46 14.75 6.72
CA ARG A 75 -2.90 14.82 6.90
C ARG A 75 -3.39 13.48 7.45
N GLY A 76 -3.71 13.48 8.75
CA GLY A 76 -4.30 12.33 9.43
C GLY A 76 -5.77 12.60 9.78
N THR A 77 -6.56 11.54 9.91
CA THR A 77 -7.87 11.58 10.56
C THR A 77 -8.01 10.41 11.53
N HIS A 78 -8.71 10.64 12.63
CA HIS A 78 -9.29 9.56 13.43
C HIS A 78 -10.71 9.34 12.93
N ALA A 79 -11.06 8.12 12.58
CA ALA A 79 -12.38 7.81 12.04
C ALA A 79 -12.89 6.50 12.63
N LYS A 80 -13.96 6.60 13.43
CA LYS A 80 -14.68 5.41 13.91
C LYS A 80 -15.25 4.66 12.72
N VAL A 81 -14.99 3.37 12.66
CA VAL A 81 -15.52 2.49 11.61
C VAL A 81 -16.87 1.94 12.06
N GLU A 82 -17.94 2.59 11.64
CA GLU A 82 -19.30 2.09 11.79
C GLU A 82 -19.66 1.19 10.60
N ARG A 83 -20.02 -0.06 10.89
CA ARG A 83 -20.41 -1.05 9.88
C ARG A 83 -21.85 -0.81 9.44
N LYS A 84 -22.08 -0.82 8.12
CA LYS A 84 -23.44 -0.89 7.57
C LYS A 84 -23.95 -2.33 7.57
N LYS A 85 -25.27 -2.52 7.50
CA LYS A 85 -25.88 -3.86 7.42
C LYS A 85 -25.31 -4.63 6.23
N GLY A 86 -24.81 -5.84 6.48
CA GLY A 86 -24.17 -6.70 5.46
C GLY A 86 -22.71 -6.36 5.14
N GLU A 87 -22.12 -5.33 5.76
CA GLU A 87 -20.74 -4.91 5.50
C GLU A 87 -19.76 -5.63 6.45
N SER A 88 -18.66 -6.19 5.92
CA SER A 88 -17.56 -6.67 6.76
C SER A 88 -16.80 -5.51 7.39
N LEU A 89 -16.02 -5.76 8.45
CA LEU A 89 -15.20 -4.71 9.06
C LEU A 89 -14.19 -4.11 8.07
N GLU A 90 -13.59 -4.95 7.22
CA GLU A 90 -12.66 -4.52 6.17
C GLU A 90 -13.35 -3.61 5.14
N MET A 91 -14.57 -3.96 4.71
CA MET A 91 -15.35 -3.14 3.78
C MET A 91 -15.66 -1.76 4.39
N ALA A 92 -16.07 -1.73 5.67
CA ALA A 92 -16.35 -0.49 6.38
C ALA A 92 -15.09 0.39 6.52
N ALA A 93 -13.95 -0.20 6.90
CA ALA A 93 -12.67 0.49 6.99
C ALA A 93 -12.24 1.04 5.60
N ARG A 94 -12.38 0.24 4.55
CA ARG A 94 -12.11 0.66 3.17
C ARG A 94 -12.99 1.83 2.76
N ARG A 95 -14.29 1.80 3.06
CA ARG A 95 -15.23 2.89 2.76
C ARG A 95 -14.82 4.19 3.45
N VAL A 96 -14.52 4.14 4.74
CA VAL A 96 -14.03 5.30 5.53
C VAL A 96 -12.74 5.87 4.93
N ARG A 97 -11.80 4.99 4.57
CA ARG A 97 -10.53 5.39 3.95
C ARG A 97 -10.72 6.09 2.60
N LEU A 98 -11.59 5.55 1.74
CA LEU A 98 -11.90 6.16 0.44
C LEU A 98 -12.56 7.53 0.62
N ALA A 99 -13.49 7.68 1.57
CA ALA A 99 -14.12 8.98 1.85
C ALA A 99 -13.09 10.03 2.31
N PHE A 100 -12.15 9.64 3.17
CA PHE A 100 -11.06 10.50 3.60
C PHE A 100 -10.13 10.91 2.44
N PHE A 101 -9.74 9.95 1.60
CA PHE A 101 -8.91 10.23 0.42
C PHE A 101 -9.62 11.17 -0.56
N ALA A 102 -10.91 10.96 -0.84
CA ALA A 102 -11.69 11.85 -1.70
C ALA A 102 -11.71 13.29 -1.15
N LYS A 103 -11.87 13.47 0.17
CA LYS A 103 -11.80 14.79 0.81
C LYS A 103 -10.41 15.42 0.65
N CYS A 104 -9.35 14.65 0.82
CA CYS A 104 -7.96 15.12 0.67
C CYS A 104 -7.64 15.49 -0.78
N MET A 105 -8.08 14.70 -1.76
CA MET A 105 -7.92 14.99 -3.19
C MET A 105 -8.45 16.38 -3.53
N LYS A 106 -9.68 16.70 -3.08
CA LYS A 106 -10.31 18.01 -3.31
C LYS A 106 -9.62 19.15 -2.56
N THR A 107 -9.41 18.99 -1.26
CA THR A 107 -8.90 20.08 -0.40
C THR A 107 -7.42 20.40 -0.62
N LEU A 108 -6.61 19.40 -0.96
CA LEU A 108 -5.17 19.57 -1.14
C LEU A 108 -4.75 19.64 -2.62
N LYS A 109 -5.73 19.56 -3.54
CA LYS A 109 -5.56 19.51 -5.00
C LYS A 109 -4.55 18.42 -5.40
N LEU A 110 -4.84 17.18 -5.01
CA LEU A 110 -4.00 16.03 -5.34
C LEU A 110 -4.46 15.43 -6.67
N ASP A 111 -3.49 15.00 -7.48
CA ASP A 111 -3.75 14.34 -8.76
C ASP A 111 -3.82 12.81 -8.62
N ALA A 112 -3.21 12.26 -7.57
CA ALA A 112 -3.26 10.84 -7.27
C ALA A 112 -2.97 10.52 -5.80
N VAL A 113 -3.33 9.31 -5.40
CA VAL A 113 -2.92 8.67 -4.15
C VAL A 113 -1.99 7.49 -4.45
N ALA A 114 -0.74 7.58 -4.01
CA ALA A 114 0.22 6.48 -4.03
C ALA A 114 -0.03 5.52 -2.85
N THR A 115 -0.01 4.22 -3.12
CA THR A 115 -0.18 3.17 -2.09
C THR A 115 0.96 2.15 -2.15
N GLY A 116 1.30 1.56 -1.00
CA GLY A 116 2.47 0.70 -0.82
C GLY A 116 2.33 -0.71 -1.39
N HIS A 117 1.38 -0.96 -2.30
CA HIS A 117 1.20 -2.31 -2.82
C HIS A 117 2.43 -2.75 -3.62
N HIS A 118 2.84 -4.00 -3.42
CA HIS A 118 4.05 -4.59 -4.00
C HIS A 118 3.74 -5.87 -4.82
N MET A 119 4.78 -6.50 -5.36
CA MET A 119 4.65 -7.66 -6.24
C MET A 119 3.98 -8.86 -5.54
N ASP A 120 4.30 -9.10 -4.28
CA ASP A 120 3.69 -10.19 -3.50
C ASP A 120 2.19 -9.96 -3.29
N ASP A 121 1.73 -8.71 -3.12
CA ASP A 121 0.29 -8.42 -3.09
C ASP A 121 -0.42 -8.81 -4.39
N VAL A 122 0.26 -8.67 -5.53
CA VAL A 122 -0.28 -9.08 -6.83
C VAL A 122 -0.44 -10.59 -6.86
N ALA A 123 0.59 -11.33 -6.42
CA ALA A 123 0.56 -12.79 -6.35
C ALA A 123 -0.50 -13.30 -5.37
N GLU A 124 -0.57 -12.74 -4.16
CA GLU A 124 -1.62 -13.05 -3.17
C GLU A 124 -3.01 -12.83 -3.74
N THR A 125 -3.24 -11.64 -4.33
CA THR A 125 -4.54 -11.28 -4.91
C THR A 125 -4.92 -12.21 -6.05
N PHE A 126 -3.96 -12.56 -6.90
CA PHE A 126 -4.16 -13.49 -8.01
C PHE A 126 -4.59 -14.86 -7.48
N LEU A 127 -3.80 -15.45 -6.57
CA LEU A 127 -4.09 -16.78 -5.99
C LEU A 127 -5.43 -16.83 -5.27
N MET A 128 -5.78 -15.80 -4.48
CA MET A 128 -7.07 -15.71 -3.80
C MET A 128 -8.24 -15.64 -4.80
N LYS A 129 -8.06 -14.95 -5.94
CA LYS A 129 -9.10 -14.78 -6.94
C LYS A 129 -9.27 -15.95 -7.90
N ILE A 130 -8.33 -16.88 -7.95
CA ILE A 130 -8.48 -18.15 -8.71
C ILE A 130 -9.77 -18.86 -8.29
N LYS A 131 -10.08 -18.90 -6.99
CA LYS A 131 -11.32 -19.49 -6.45
C LYS A 131 -12.60 -18.87 -7.02
N ARG A 132 -12.52 -17.65 -7.54
CA ARG A 132 -13.62 -16.90 -8.15
C ARG A 132 -13.50 -16.84 -9.67
N MET A 133 -12.68 -17.71 -10.27
CA MET A 133 -12.42 -17.79 -11.71
C MET A 133 -12.02 -16.43 -12.31
N SER A 134 -11.29 -15.62 -11.54
CA SER A 134 -10.86 -14.28 -11.95
C SER A 134 -9.35 -14.18 -11.98
N LEU A 135 -8.79 -13.88 -13.14
CA LEU A 135 -7.35 -13.71 -13.35
C LEU A 135 -6.89 -12.25 -13.16
N SER A 136 -7.65 -11.46 -12.39
CA SER A 136 -7.39 -10.03 -12.22
C SER A 136 -6.40 -9.74 -11.08
N GLY A 137 -5.24 -9.20 -11.43
CA GLY A 137 -4.27 -8.69 -10.47
C GLY A 137 -4.57 -7.27 -9.95
N ILE A 138 -3.66 -6.76 -9.12
CA ILE A 138 -3.62 -5.35 -8.76
C ILE A 138 -2.99 -4.57 -9.93
N LYS A 139 -3.70 -3.59 -10.48
CA LYS A 139 -3.19 -2.73 -11.56
C LYS A 139 -2.25 -1.65 -11.03
N GLU A 140 -1.28 -1.20 -11.81
CA GLU A 140 -0.39 -0.08 -11.44
C GLU A 140 -1.16 1.20 -11.17
N THR A 141 -2.11 1.50 -12.06
CA THR A 141 -2.99 2.65 -11.96
C THR A 141 -4.44 2.17 -11.98
N SER A 142 -5.28 2.76 -11.14
CA SER A 142 -6.72 2.50 -11.13
C SER A 142 -7.47 3.71 -10.62
N GLU A 143 -8.69 3.91 -11.09
CA GLU A 143 -9.58 4.95 -10.57
C GLU A 143 -10.72 4.32 -9.76
N VAL A 144 -10.99 4.85 -8.57
CA VAL A 144 -12.12 4.42 -7.72
C VAL A 144 -12.77 5.66 -7.13
N ASN A 145 -14.06 5.87 -7.41
CA ASN A 145 -14.85 7.02 -6.93
C ASN A 145 -14.16 8.38 -7.22
N GLY A 146 -13.58 8.53 -8.42
CA GLY A 146 -12.84 9.73 -8.83
C GLY A 146 -11.47 9.89 -8.15
N ILE A 147 -10.98 8.88 -7.42
CA ILE A 147 -9.64 8.86 -6.84
C ILE A 147 -8.72 8.04 -7.75
N LYS A 148 -7.74 8.70 -8.35
CA LYS A 148 -6.66 8.02 -9.07
C LYS A 148 -5.66 7.43 -8.08
N PHE A 149 -5.52 6.11 -8.10
CA PHE A 149 -4.51 5.38 -7.34
C PHE A 149 -3.33 5.03 -8.22
N VAL A 150 -2.12 5.18 -7.69
CA VAL A 150 -0.86 4.74 -8.31
C VAL A 150 -0.10 3.82 -7.35
N ARG A 151 0.56 2.80 -7.89
CA ARG A 151 1.23 1.75 -7.11
C ARG A 151 2.67 1.53 -7.60
N PRO A 152 3.61 2.44 -7.26
CA PRO A 152 4.97 2.41 -7.81
C PRO A 152 5.80 1.19 -7.42
N LEU A 153 5.40 0.48 -6.37
CA LEU A 153 6.15 -0.66 -5.80
C LEU A 153 5.72 -2.02 -6.36
N LEU A 154 4.78 -2.11 -7.30
CA LEU A 154 4.36 -3.40 -7.88
C LEU A 154 5.50 -4.20 -8.54
N GLY A 155 6.60 -3.53 -8.90
CA GLY A 155 7.81 -4.17 -9.41
C GLY A 155 8.80 -4.64 -8.34
N CYS A 156 8.52 -4.43 -7.05
CA CYS A 156 9.38 -4.76 -5.92
C CYS A 156 8.78 -5.90 -5.08
N ARG A 157 9.64 -6.72 -4.48
CA ARG A 157 9.26 -7.71 -3.44
C ARG A 157 9.14 -7.07 -2.07
N ASP A 158 8.29 -7.61 -1.19
CA ASP A 158 8.23 -7.25 0.24
C ASP A 158 9.62 -7.34 0.90
N SER A 159 10.35 -8.43 0.61
CA SER A 159 11.71 -8.64 1.14
C SER A 159 12.67 -7.51 0.74
N GLU A 160 12.62 -7.05 -0.53
CA GLU A 160 13.44 -5.94 -0.99
C GLU A 160 13.10 -4.63 -0.26
N LEU A 161 11.81 -4.41 0.06
CA LEU A 161 11.36 -3.22 0.79
C LEU A 161 11.85 -3.24 2.23
N LYS A 162 11.76 -4.39 2.92
CA LYS A 162 12.24 -4.55 4.29
C LYS A 162 13.76 -4.44 4.38
N GLU A 163 14.50 -5.11 3.51
CA GLU A 163 15.96 -4.98 3.41
C GLU A 163 16.37 -3.53 3.17
N TYR A 164 15.63 -2.82 2.32
CA TYR A 164 15.88 -1.41 2.06
C TYR A 164 15.67 -0.56 3.32
N LEU A 165 14.59 -0.76 4.08
CA LEU A 165 14.36 -0.04 5.33
C LEU A 165 15.46 -0.32 6.36
N LEU A 166 15.82 -1.58 6.54
CA LEU A 166 16.92 -2.00 7.44
C LEU A 166 18.24 -1.33 7.06
N LYS A 167 18.58 -1.28 5.76
CA LYS A 167 19.80 -0.62 5.27
C LYS A 167 19.91 0.85 5.66
N TYR A 168 18.78 1.54 5.86
CA TYR A 168 18.75 2.96 6.24
C TYR A 168 18.34 3.18 7.70
N ASN A 169 18.32 2.13 8.53
CA ASN A 169 17.83 2.17 9.92
C ASN A 169 16.45 2.84 10.04
N GLU A 170 15.58 2.53 9.09
CA GLU A 170 14.21 3.03 9.06
C GLU A 170 13.29 2.06 9.80
N GLU A 171 12.71 2.52 10.91
CA GLU A 171 11.71 1.75 11.64
C GLU A 171 10.35 1.73 10.93
N TRP A 172 9.57 0.69 11.20
CA TRP A 172 8.14 0.60 10.86
C TRP A 172 7.35 0.02 12.03
N ARG A 173 6.03 -0.09 11.87
CA ARG A 173 5.14 -0.80 12.81
C ARG A 173 4.65 -2.08 12.15
N GLU A 174 4.66 -3.16 12.91
CA GLU A 174 4.21 -4.47 12.45
C GLU A 174 2.89 -4.81 13.14
N ASP A 175 1.89 -5.17 12.35
CA ASP A 175 0.58 -5.57 12.86
C ASP A 175 0.65 -7.04 13.26
N ALA A 176 0.39 -7.36 14.52
CA ALA A 176 0.42 -8.74 15.02
C ALA A 176 -0.54 -9.66 14.26
N SER A 177 -1.65 -9.13 13.73
CA SER A 177 -2.58 -9.90 12.91
C SER A 177 -1.98 -10.36 11.58
N ASN A 178 -0.87 -9.79 11.12
CA ASN A 178 -0.18 -10.27 9.92
C ASN A 178 0.37 -11.69 10.06
N ALA A 179 0.57 -12.19 11.30
CA ALA A 179 0.99 -13.55 11.57
C ALA A 179 -0.19 -14.54 11.69
N ASP A 180 -1.43 -14.06 11.74
CA ASP A 180 -2.61 -14.91 11.92
C ASP A 180 -2.99 -15.61 10.61
N VAL A 181 -2.63 -16.89 10.50
CA VAL A 181 -2.92 -17.75 9.34
C VAL A 181 -4.39 -18.18 9.23
N SER A 182 -5.25 -17.84 10.20
CA SER A 182 -6.70 -17.98 10.04
C SER A 182 -7.26 -17.01 8.98
N ILE A 183 -6.56 -15.89 8.76
CA ILE A 183 -6.87 -14.92 7.72
C ILE A 183 -6.37 -15.49 6.37
N GLU A 184 -7.29 -15.65 5.41
CA GLU A 184 -7.00 -16.28 4.11
C GLU A 184 -5.77 -15.69 3.42
N ARG A 185 -5.63 -14.36 3.44
CA ARG A 185 -4.52 -13.65 2.80
C ARG A 185 -3.17 -13.99 3.46
N ASN A 186 -3.13 -14.04 4.78
CA ASN A 186 -1.93 -14.41 5.52
C ASN A 186 -1.58 -15.89 5.30
N LYS A 187 -2.58 -16.77 5.21
CA LYS A 187 -2.37 -18.16 4.83
C LYS A 187 -1.73 -18.29 3.45
N VAL A 188 -2.22 -17.52 2.47
CA VAL A 188 -1.63 -17.50 1.13
C VAL A 188 -0.18 -17.00 1.17
N ARG A 189 0.09 -15.93 1.93
CA ARG A 189 1.42 -15.33 2.09
C ARG A 189 2.44 -16.26 2.77
N HIS A 190 2.05 -16.91 3.87
CA HIS A 190 2.98 -17.63 4.75
C HIS A 190 3.08 -19.13 4.44
N GLU A 191 2.03 -19.73 3.86
CA GLU A 191 2.01 -21.17 3.58
C GLU A 191 2.04 -21.45 2.08
N VAL A 192 1.10 -20.87 1.32
CA VAL A 192 0.89 -21.24 -0.10
C VAL A 192 2.02 -20.74 -0.99
N ILE A 193 2.32 -19.44 -0.97
CA ILE A 193 3.39 -18.86 -1.81
C ILE A 193 4.74 -19.53 -1.51
N PRO A 194 5.17 -19.68 -0.25
CA PRO A 194 6.44 -20.34 0.05
C PRO A 194 6.47 -21.81 -0.38
N PHE A 195 5.36 -22.54 -0.23
CA PHE A 195 5.26 -23.91 -0.73
C PHE A 195 5.43 -23.96 -2.26
N LEU A 196 4.73 -23.10 -2.99
CA LEU A 196 4.82 -23.06 -4.45
C LEU A 196 6.19 -22.58 -4.94
N GLU A 197 6.82 -21.60 -4.28
CA GLU A 197 8.18 -21.16 -4.61
C GLU A 197 9.21 -22.27 -4.41
N ARG A 198 9.08 -23.08 -3.34
CA ARG A 198 9.95 -24.24 -3.11
C ARG A 198 9.70 -25.40 -4.07
N THR A 199 8.47 -25.57 -4.52
CA THR A 199 8.06 -26.74 -5.32
C THR A 199 8.23 -26.51 -6.82
N LEU A 200 7.95 -25.28 -7.29
CA LEU A 200 7.90 -24.95 -8.72
C LEU A 200 9.10 -24.09 -9.15
N ASP A 201 9.19 -22.87 -8.61
CA ASP A 201 10.26 -21.92 -8.96
C ASP A 201 10.38 -20.80 -7.90
N ARG A 202 11.60 -20.49 -7.46
CA ARG A 202 11.88 -19.40 -6.51
C ARG A 202 11.44 -18.00 -6.97
N ASN A 203 11.21 -17.81 -8.27
CA ASN A 203 10.77 -16.57 -8.90
C ASN A 203 9.26 -16.58 -9.21
N LEU A 204 8.50 -17.55 -8.69
CA LEU A 204 7.07 -17.69 -8.99
C LEU A 204 6.28 -16.40 -8.80
N VAL A 205 6.53 -15.64 -7.73
CA VAL A 205 5.84 -14.35 -7.51
C VAL A 205 6.08 -13.36 -8.63
N ARG A 206 7.30 -13.33 -9.19
CA ARG A 206 7.61 -12.50 -10.36
C ARG A 206 6.88 -13.00 -11.60
N HIS A 207 6.84 -14.31 -11.83
CA HIS A 207 6.07 -14.91 -12.94
C HIS A 207 4.58 -14.55 -12.84
N LEU A 208 3.97 -14.70 -11.66
CA LEU A 208 2.56 -14.37 -11.40
C LEU A 208 2.26 -12.88 -11.64
N ALA A 209 3.15 -11.99 -11.19
CA ALA A 209 3.01 -10.56 -11.43
C ALA A 209 3.08 -10.22 -12.93
N THR A 210 4.02 -10.81 -13.67
CA THR A 210 4.13 -10.64 -15.12
C THR A 210 2.90 -11.18 -15.87
N ILE A 211 2.36 -12.32 -15.45
CA ILE A 211 1.10 -12.85 -16.00
C ILE A 211 -0.04 -11.84 -15.79
N CYS A 212 -0.19 -11.32 -14.58
CA CYS A 212 -1.21 -10.32 -14.28
C CYS A 212 -1.06 -9.03 -15.10
N GLU A 213 0.18 -8.58 -15.35
CA GLU A 213 0.48 -7.42 -16.18
C GLU A 213 0.06 -7.65 -17.63
N ARG A 214 0.40 -8.82 -18.22
CA ARG A 214 -0.01 -9.19 -19.58
C ARG A 214 -1.52 -9.28 -19.74
N LEU A 215 -2.19 -9.97 -18.82
CA LEU A 215 -3.66 -10.10 -18.82
C LEU A 215 -4.38 -8.76 -18.66
N ALA A 216 -3.73 -7.76 -18.06
CA ALA A 216 -4.29 -6.42 -17.94
C ALA A 216 -4.11 -5.58 -19.21
N ALA A 217 -3.13 -5.91 -20.06
CA ALA A 217 -2.84 -5.22 -21.33
C ALA A 217 -3.69 -5.74 -22.50
N GLU A 218 -4.21 -6.96 -22.40
CA GLU A 218 -5.09 -7.57 -23.41
C GLU A 218 -6.57 -7.07 -23.34
N LYS A 219 -6.89 -6.14 -22.44
CA LYS A 219 -8.24 -5.58 -22.23
C LYS A 219 -8.30 -4.10 -22.53
#